data_AF-A0A2V8QF15-F1
#
_entry.id   AF-A0A2V8QF15-F1
#
_cell.length_a   1.000
_cell.length_b   1.000
_cell.length_c   1.000
_cell.angle_alpha   90.00
_cell.angle_beta   90.00
_cell.angle_gamma   90.00
#
_symmetry.space_group_name_H-M   'P 1'
#
loop_
_entity.id
_entity.type
_entity.pdbx_description
1 polymer ?
#
loop_
_entity_poly.entity_id
_entity_poly.type
_entity_poly.pdbx_seq_one_letter_code
_entity_poly.pdbx_strand_id
1 'polypeptide(L)'
;MSFLGRFRRPKPDPEIARRALLLQSGRLGDATVLDISRDADGNELLSYCYTVGGMDYETVQRLDGEQLSRKDTYLPGSRVDMRYDPHRPTNSLVV
;
A
#
# COMPACT_ATOMS: atom_id res chain seq x y z
N MET A 1 -22.04 -37.39 7.44
CA MET A 1 -22.68 -36.05 7.47
C MET A 1 -21.82 -35.15 8.35
N SER A 2 -20.93 -34.33 7.77
CA SER A 2 -19.94 -33.57 8.54
C SER A 2 -20.52 -32.24 9.02
N PHE A 3 -20.70 -32.08 10.33
CA PHE A 3 -21.27 -30.91 11.01
C PHE A 3 -20.30 -29.72 11.15
N LEU A 4 -19.06 -29.83 10.66
CA LEU A 4 -17.97 -28.85 10.88
C LEU A 4 -17.93 -27.69 9.86
N GLY A 5 -18.81 -27.66 8.85
CA GLY A 5 -18.79 -26.65 7.79
C GLY A 5 -19.31 -25.26 8.17
N ARG A 6 -19.90 -25.09 9.36
CA ARG A 6 -20.74 -23.90 9.68
C ARG A 6 -19.99 -22.70 10.29
N PHE A 7 -18.68 -22.81 10.51
CA PHE A 7 -17.84 -21.74 11.10
C PHE A 7 -16.77 -21.20 10.16
N ARG A 8 -16.93 -21.35 8.84
CA ARG A 8 -15.99 -20.72 7.90
C ARG A 8 -16.30 -19.22 7.82
N ARG A 9 -15.64 -18.43 8.68
CA ARG A 9 -15.65 -16.96 8.55
C ARG A 9 -15.18 -16.59 7.13
N PRO A 10 -15.86 -15.66 6.45
CA PRO A 10 -15.39 -15.17 5.16
C PRO A 10 -13.97 -14.62 5.35
N LYS A 11 -13.03 -15.11 4.53
CA LYS A 11 -11.66 -14.59 4.55
C LYS A 11 -11.73 -13.16 4.04
N PRO A 12 -11.24 -12.16 4.80
CA PRO A 12 -11.21 -10.79 4.31
C PRO A 12 -10.38 -10.70 3.03
N ASP A 13 -10.64 -9.68 2.23
CA ASP A 13 -9.84 -9.37 1.05
C ASP A 13 -8.35 -9.34 1.46
N PRO A 14 -7.48 -10.15 0.82
CA PRO A 14 -6.06 -10.17 1.14
C PRO A 14 -5.42 -8.78 1.06
N GLU A 15 -5.90 -7.86 0.19
CA GLU A 15 -5.36 -6.50 0.12
C GLU A 15 -5.67 -5.70 1.40
N ILE A 16 -6.91 -5.80 1.90
CA ILE A 16 -7.33 -5.14 3.14
C ILE A 16 -6.52 -5.65 4.33
N ALA A 17 -6.35 -6.98 4.42
CA ALA A 17 -5.55 -7.59 5.48
C ALA A 17 -4.07 -7.16 5.41
N ARG A 18 -3.50 -7.05 4.20
CA ARG A 18 -2.13 -6.56 3.98
C ARG A 18 -1.96 -5.12 4.45
N ARG A 19 -2.88 -4.23 4.05
CA ARG A 19 -2.86 -2.81 4.45
C ARG A 19 -2.96 -2.67 5.97
N ALA A 20 -3.91 -3.36 6.59
CA ALA A 20 -4.09 -3.32 8.05
C ALA A 20 -2.82 -3.75 8.80
N LEU A 21 -2.16 -4.81 8.34
CA LEU A 21 -0.90 -5.28 8.92
C LEU A 21 0.21 -4.24 8.79
N LEU A 22 0.39 -3.65 7.60
CA LEU A 22 1.40 -2.61 7.40
C LEU A 22 1.12 -1.35 8.21
N LEU A 23 -0.14 -0.92 8.34
CA LEU A 23 -0.51 0.22 9.17
C LEU A 23 -0.26 -0.03 10.66
N GLN A 24 -0.45 -1.27 11.12
CA GLN A 24 -0.28 -1.65 12.53
C GLN A 24 1.19 -1.87 12.91
N SER A 25 1.97 -2.57 12.08
CA SER A 25 3.32 -3.04 12.44
C SER A 25 4.42 -2.68 11.45
N GLY A 26 4.10 -1.98 10.36
CA GLY A 26 5.10 -1.55 9.38
C GLY A 26 6.02 -0.48 9.95
N ARG A 27 7.30 -0.56 9.58
CA ARG A 27 8.28 0.48 9.91
C ARG A 27 8.02 1.70 9.02
N LEU A 28 8.06 2.88 9.63
CA LEU A 28 7.93 4.15 8.92
C LEU A 28 9.22 4.44 8.11
N GLY A 29 9.05 5.01 6.93
CA GLY A 29 10.14 5.51 6.09
C GLY A 29 9.62 6.51 5.07
N ASP A 30 10.53 7.12 4.33
CA ASP A 30 10.21 8.10 3.31
C ASP A 30 10.16 7.45 1.93
N ALA A 31 9.17 7.83 1.14
CA ALA A 31 9.07 7.53 -0.28
C ALA A 31 9.07 8.82 -1.10
N THR A 32 9.52 8.70 -2.35
CA THR A 32 9.41 9.76 -3.36
C THR A 32 8.34 9.36 -4.36
N VAL A 33 7.38 10.24 -4.58
CA VAL A 33 6.35 10.02 -5.59
C VAL A 33 6.96 10.17 -6.98
N LEU A 34 6.70 9.19 -7.84
CA LEU A 34 7.13 9.19 -9.23
C LEU A 34 6.03 9.74 -10.14
N ASP A 35 4.83 9.19 -10.04
CA ASP A 35 3.70 9.57 -10.91
C ASP A 35 2.36 9.13 -10.32
N ILE A 36 1.28 9.71 -10.83
CA ILE A 36 -0.10 9.24 -10.64
C ILE A 36 -0.68 8.88 -12.01
N SER A 37 -1.13 7.64 -12.15
CA SER A 37 -1.78 7.13 -13.35
C SER A 37 -3.17 6.59 -13.03
N ARG A 38 -3.98 6.31 -14.06
CA ARG A 38 -5.29 5.65 -13.90
C ARG A 38 -5.28 4.29 -14.54
N ASP A 39 -5.87 3.30 -13.87
CA ASP A 39 -6.11 1.99 -14.46
C ASP A 39 -7.31 2.02 -15.43
N ALA A 40 -7.58 0.88 -16.08
CA ALA A 40 -8.69 0.73 -17.02
C ALA A 40 -10.08 0.90 -16.36
N ASP A 41 -10.17 0.70 -15.04
CA ASP A 41 -11.38 0.84 -14.24
C ASP A 41 -11.55 2.27 -13.67
N GLY A 42 -10.58 3.16 -13.94
CA GLY A 42 -10.58 4.55 -13.50
C GLY A 42 -10.06 4.77 -12.08
N ASN A 43 -9.44 3.77 -11.44
CA ASN A 43 -8.81 3.93 -10.13
C ASN A 43 -7.47 4.68 -10.27
N GLU A 44 -7.21 5.63 -9.36
CA GLU A 44 -5.91 6.32 -9.30
C GLU A 44 -4.85 5.39 -8.70
N LEU A 45 -3.76 5.22 -9.43
CA LEU A 45 -2.58 4.44 -9.09
C LEU A 45 -1.41 5.39 -8.82
N LEU A 46 -0.89 5.34 -7.60
CA LEU A 46 0.30 6.06 -7.18
C LEU A 46 1.53 5.19 -7.40
N SER A 47 2.47 5.68 -8.21
CA SER A 47 3.80 5.12 -8.37
C SER A 47 4.78 5.87 -7.49
N TYR A 48 5.58 5.14 -6.70
CA TYR A 48 6.56 5.74 -5.80
C TYR A 48 7.79 4.85 -5.65
N CYS A 49 8.92 5.47 -5.29
CA CYS A 49 10.15 4.77 -4.98
C CYS A 49 10.64 5.06 -3.56
N TYR A 50 11.43 4.15 -3.01
CA TYR A 50 12.00 4.26 -1.68
C TYR A 50 13.27 3.42 -1.56
N THR A 51 14.15 3.79 -0.63
CA THR A 51 15.41 3.09 -0.40
C THR A 51 15.42 2.43 0.97
N VAL A 52 15.67 1.11 1.02
CA VAL A 52 15.83 0.36 2.27
C VAL A 52 17.13 -0.43 2.21
N GLY A 53 18.01 -0.20 3.18
CA GLY A 53 19.30 -0.91 3.24
C GLY A 53 20.21 -0.65 2.04
N GLY A 54 20.08 0.51 1.38
CA GLY A 54 20.83 0.85 0.17
C GLY A 54 20.30 0.21 -1.12
N MET A 55 19.18 -0.53 -1.06
CA MET A 55 18.46 -1.01 -2.24
C MET A 55 17.26 -0.12 -2.52
N ASP A 56 17.11 0.26 -3.78
CA ASP A 56 15.96 1.01 -4.26
C ASP A 56 14.84 0.07 -4.65
N TYR A 57 13.63 0.42 -4.23
CA TYR A 57 12.40 -0.27 -4.54
C TYR A 57 11.45 0.70 -5.22
N GLU A 58 10.73 0.19 -6.19
CA GLU A 58 9.65 0.90 -6.87
C GLU A 58 8.37 0.11 -6.70
N THR A 59 7.26 0.81 -6.45
CA THR A 59 5.97 0.17 -6.17
C THR A 59 4.83 1.02 -6.70
N VAL A 60 3.77 0.34 -7.14
CA VAL A 60 2.51 0.95 -7.55
C VAL A 60 1.43 0.58 -6.53
N GLN A 61 0.69 1.58 -6.07
CA GLN A 61 -0.39 1.43 -5.10
C GLN A 61 -1.66 2.09 -5.61
N ARG A 62 -2.79 1.40 -5.49
CA ARG A 62 -4.10 2.03 -5.66
C ARG A 62 -4.41 2.95 -4.48
N LEU A 63 -4.78 4.19 -4.74
CA LEU A 63 -5.21 5.12 -3.70
C LEU A 63 -6.59 4.72 -3.17
N ASP A 64 -6.77 4.78 -1.85
CA ASP A 64 -8.09 4.64 -1.24
C ASP A 64 -8.82 6.00 -1.15
N GLY A 65 -10.07 5.97 -0.69
CA GLY A 65 -10.91 7.18 -0.63
C GLY A 65 -10.35 8.30 0.24
N GLU A 66 -9.65 7.97 1.33
CA GLU A 66 -9.02 8.97 2.19
C GLU A 66 -7.81 9.60 1.50
N GLN A 67 -6.98 8.77 0.86
CA GLN A 67 -5.82 9.23 0.10
C GLN A 67 -6.22 10.09 -1.10
N LEU A 68 -7.29 9.71 -1.81
CA LEU A 68 -7.84 10.49 -2.92
C LEU A 68 -8.26 11.90 -2.50
N SER A 69 -8.74 12.08 -1.27
CA SER A 69 -9.11 13.40 -0.74
C SER A 69 -7.90 14.34 -0.56
N ARG A 70 -6.69 13.78 -0.46
CA ARG A 70 -5.42 14.49 -0.27
C ARG A 70 -4.48 14.37 -1.47
N LYS A 71 -5.04 14.14 -2.67
CA LYS A 71 -4.27 13.85 -3.90
C LYS A 71 -3.15 14.85 -4.22
N ASP A 72 -3.30 16.10 -3.82
CA ASP A 72 -2.30 17.16 -4.06
C ASP A 72 -1.00 16.93 -3.28
N THR A 73 -1.01 16.05 -2.27
CA THR A 73 0.17 15.58 -1.54
C THR A 73 1.01 14.61 -2.38
N TYR A 74 0.40 14.00 -3.39
CA TYR A 74 1.00 12.94 -4.21
C TYR A 74 1.49 13.46 -5.57
N LEU A 75 1.87 14.74 -5.66
CA LEU A 75 2.45 15.27 -6.90
C LEU A 75 3.83 14.63 -7.17
N PRO A 76 4.20 14.37 -8.44
CA PRO A 76 5.53 13.87 -8.79
C PRO A 76 6.67 14.67 -8.14
N GLY A 77 7.64 13.96 -7.56
CA GLY A 77 8.75 14.53 -6.80
C GLY A 77 8.46 14.83 -5.33
N SER A 78 7.20 14.73 -4.89
CA SER A 78 6.83 14.93 -3.48
C SER A 78 7.39 13.81 -2.61
N ARG A 79 7.75 14.16 -1.37
CA ARG A 79 8.14 13.21 -0.33
C ARG A 79 6.92 12.85 0.50
N VAL A 80 6.69 11.56 0.70
CA VAL A 80 5.53 11.04 1.42
C VAL A 80 5.96 9.98 2.42
N ASP A 81 5.20 9.91 3.52
CA ASP A 81 5.39 8.88 4.52
C ASP A 81 4.88 7.54 3.99
N MET A 82 5.69 6.51 4.16
CA MET A 82 5.31 5.14 3.86
C MET A 82 5.58 4.22 5.04
N ARG A 83 4.89 3.10 5.05
CA ARG A 83 5.18 1.95 5.91
C ARG A 83 5.57 0.76 5.08
N TYR A 84 6.58 0.03 5.55
CA TYR A 84 7.04 -1.21 4.92
C TYR A 84 7.31 -2.30 5.96
N ASP A 85 7.30 -3.56 5.52
CA ASP A 85 7.72 -4.70 6.33
C ASP A 85 9.27 -4.83 6.28
N PRO A 86 10.01 -4.66 7.40
CA PRO A 86 11.47 -4.79 7.42
C PRO A 86 11.98 -6.16 7.00
N HIS A 87 11.18 -7.22 7.16
CA HIS A 87 11.53 -8.57 6.74
C HIS A 87 11.20 -8.83 5.27
N ARG A 88 10.32 -8.01 4.68
CA ARG A 88 9.91 -8.08 3.27
C ARG A 88 9.77 -6.68 2.69
N PRO A 89 10.88 -5.98 2.40
CA PRO A 89 10.84 -4.55 2.05
C PRO A 89 9.95 -4.22 0.86
N THR A 90 9.81 -5.14 -0.12
CA THR A 90 8.88 -5.01 -1.26
C THR A 90 7.42 -4.80 -0.85
N ASN A 91 7.04 -5.21 0.36
CA ASN A 91 5.70 -4.98 0.89
C ASN A 91 5.64 -3.63 1.60
N SER A 92 5.19 -2.62 0.87
CA SER A 92 5.05 -1.25 1.34
C SER A 92 3.66 -0.66 1.06
N LEU A 93 3.39 0.47 1.72
CA LEU A 93 2.17 1.24 1.61
C LEU A 93 2.45 2.71 1.97
N VAL A 94 2.02 3.65 1.13
CA VAL A 94 1.96 5.07 1.47
C VAL A 94 0.79 5.34 2.43
N VAL A 95 1.00 6.22 3.41
CA VAL A 95 0.03 6.57 4.48
C VAL A 95 -0.62 7.94 4.22
#